data_AF-A4FZE8-F1
#
_entry.id   AF-A4FZE8-F1
#
_cell.length_a   1.000
_cell.length_b   1.000
_cell.length_c   1.000
_cell.angle_alpha   90.00
_cell.angle_beta   90.00
_cell.angle_gamma   90.00
#
_symmetry.space_group_name_H-M   'P 1'
#
loop_
_entity.id
_entity.type
_entity.pdbx_description
1 polymer ?
#
loop_
_entity_poly.entity_id
_entity_poly.type
_entity_poly.pdbx_seq_one_letter_code
_entity_poly.pdbx_strand_id
1 'polypeptide(L)'
;MYPELPKTSKIKEYTVVMRQQTKNCKIAVYDSKFNKLSNNYILKNQFLVKDDSKKIYELKTKSNGLKEGDRIQVYFENGDYHIKKVNGNV
;
A
#
# COMPACT_ATOMS: atom_id res chain seq x y z
N MET A 1 -1.96 12.10 -5.87
CA MET A 1 -2.59 11.31 -6.96
C MET A 1 -1.91 9.95 -6.96
N TYR A 2 -2.66 8.85 -6.81
CA TYR A 2 -2.08 7.50 -6.76
C TYR A 2 -1.39 7.19 -8.10
N PRO A 3 -0.25 6.48 -8.14
CA PRO A 3 0.05 5.73 -9.34
C PRO A 3 -1.04 4.66 -9.44
N GLU A 4 -1.91 4.79 -10.45
CA GLU A 4 -2.60 3.64 -11.01
C GLU A 4 -1.48 2.70 -11.47
N LEU A 5 -0.93 1.89 -10.56
CA LEU A 5 -0.12 0.77 -10.95
C LEU A 5 -1.10 -0.08 -11.77
N PRO A 6 -0.90 -0.19 -13.11
CA PRO A 6 -1.78 -1.01 -13.92
C PRO A 6 -1.85 -2.38 -13.26
N LYS A 7 -3.04 -2.98 -13.21
CA LYS A 7 -3.30 -4.34 -12.69
C LYS A 7 -2.28 -5.32 -13.25
N THR A 8 -1.12 -5.38 -12.62
CA THR A 8 0.02 -6.15 -13.05
C THR A 8 0.55 -6.70 -11.76
N SER A 9 0.67 -8.02 -11.71
CA SER A 9 1.28 -8.77 -10.60
C SER A 9 2.78 -8.46 -10.44
N LYS A 10 3.23 -7.29 -10.89
CA LYS A 10 4.61 -6.83 -10.82
C LYS A 10 4.85 -6.31 -9.40
N ILE A 11 5.64 -7.08 -8.67
CA ILE A 11 6.21 -6.68 -7.39
C ILE A 11 7.08 -5.44 -7.66
N LYS A 12 6.85 -4.35 -6.95
CA LYS A 12 7.69 -3.16 -7.00
C LYS A 12 8.29 -2.87 -5.63
N GLU A 13 9.59 -2.60 -5.62
CA GLU A 13 10.32 -2.26 -4.40
C GLU A 13 10.25 -0.76 -4.13
N TYR A 14 10.13 -0.43 -2.85
CA TYR A 14 10.16 0.93 -2.37
C TYR A 14 10.91 1.01 -1.05
N THR A 15 11.42 2.20 -0.73
CA THR A 15 11.95 2.53 0.59
C THR A 15 10.98 3.45 1.31
N VAL A 16 10.63 3.14 2.55
CA VAL A 16 9.78 4.00 3.38
C VAL A 16 10.55 5.25 3.76
N VAL A 17 9.99 6.41 3.42
CA VAL A 17 10.55 7.72 3.71
C VAL A 17 10.02 8.24 5.04
N MET A 18 8.71 8.15 5.25
CA MET A 18 8.13 8.58 6.53
C MET A 18 6.76 7.95 6.73
N ARG A 19 6.37 7.84 8.00
CA ARG A 19 5.00 7.53 8.39
C ARG A 19 4.19 8.82 8.52
N GLN A 20 2.99 8.81 7.97
CA GLN A 20 2.01 9.89 8.11
C GLN A 20 0.87 9.45 9.05
N GLN A 21 -0.03 10.39 9.33
CA GLN A 21 -1.20 10.12 10.18
C GLN A 21 -2.10 9.05 9.56
N THR A 22 -2.71 8.23 10.41
CA THR A 22 -3.74 7.28 10.00
C THR A 22 -4.97 8.00 9.47
N LYS A 23 -5.58 7.48 8.42
CA LYS A 23 -6.78 8.07 7.81
C LYS A 23 -7.87 7.04 7.61
N ASN A 24 -9.10 7.41 7.95
CA ASN A 24 -10.28 6.64 7.58
C ASN A 24 -10.50 6.72 6.07
N CYS A 25 -10.46 5.57 5.40
CA CYS A 25 -10.69 5.45 3.97
C CYS A 25 -12.02 4.73 3.74
N LYS A 26 -12.88 5.33 2.91
CA LYS A 26 -14.09 4.67 2.41
C LYS A 26 -13.67 3.63 1.37
N ILE A 27 -14.05 2.38 1.60
CA ILE A 27 -13.84 1.27 0.67
C ILE A 27 -15.20 0.71 0.23
N ALA A 28 -15.25 0.17 -0.98
CA ALA A 28 -16.40 -0.61 -1.43
C ALA A 28 -16.13 -2.09 -1.11
N VAL A 29 -17.13 -2.76 -0.53
CA VAL A 29 -17.09 -4.21 -0.28
C VAL A 29 -17.87 -4.89 -1.39
N TYR A 30 -17.28 -5.94 -1.97
CA TYR A 30 -17.86 -6.71 -3.06
C TYR A 30 -18.07 -8.16 -2.63
N ASP A 31 -19.09 -8.83 -3.17
CA ASP A 31 -19.27 -10.27 -3.03
C ASP A 31 -18.31 -11.07 -3.93
N SER A 32 -18.35 -12.40 -3.86
CA SER A 32 -17.53 -13.30 -4.69
C SER A 32 -17.86 -13.24 -6.19
N LYS A 33 -18.97 -12.58 -6.56
CA LYS A 33 -19.41 -12.32 -7.94
C LYS A 33 -19.14 -10.86 -8.35
N PHE A 34 -18.37 -10.12 -7.56
CA PHE A 34 -18.01 -8.71 -7.77
C PHE A 34 -19.20 -7.72 -7.73
N ASN A 35 -20.34 -8.10 -7.15
CA ASN A 35 -21.43 -7.16 -6.91
C ASN A 35 -21.11 -6.30 -5.68
N LYS A 36 -21.36 -5.00 -5.77
CA LYS A 36 -21.15 -4.09 -4.64
C LYS A 36 -22.19 -4.34 -3.56
N LEU A 37 -21.76 -4.76 -2.38
CA LEU A 37 -22.61 -5.00 -1.22
C LEU A 37 -22.82 -3.72 -0.39
N SER A 38 -21.73 -3.01 -0.08
CA SER A 38 -21.79 -1.83 0.79
C SER A 38 -20.56 -0.93 0.63
N ASN A 39 -20.61 0.24 1.27
CA ASN A 39 -19.41 1.03 1.55
C ASN A 39 -19.05 0.86 3.03
N ASN A 40 -17.78 0.64 3.33
CA ASN A 40 -17.27 0.55 4.69
C ASN A 40 -16.16 1.59 4.91
N TYR A 41 -15.89 1.94 6.16
CA TYR A 41 -14.77 2.80 6.53
C TYR A 41 -13.70 1.95 7.22
N ILE A 42 -12.50 1.96 6.66
CA ILE A 42 -11.36 1.26 7.23
C ILE A 42 -10.27 2.27 7.55
N LEU A 43 -9.72 2.18 8.76
CA LEU A 43 -8.54 2.93 9.15
C LEU A 43 -7.32 2.35 8.42
N LYS A 44 -6.69 3.16 7.56
CA LYS A 44 -5.43 2.81 6.89
C LYS A 44 -4.29 3.67 7.43
N ASN A 45 -3.13 3.04 7.60
CA ASN A 45 -1.88 3.75 7.81
C ASN A 45 -1.41 4.33 6.48
N GLN A 46 -0.86 5.53 6.53
CA GLN A 46 -0.34 6.23 5.37
C GLN A 46 1.17 6.38 5.50
N PHE A 47 1.89 6.09 4.42
CA PHE A 47 3.34 6.20 4.35
C PHE A 47 3.73 6.94 3.07
N LEU A 48 4.83 7.70 3.14
CA LEU A 48 5.53 8.12 1.93
C LEU A 48 6.61 7.12 1.63
N VAL A 49 6.67 6.68 0.38
CA VAL A 49 7.64 5.70 -0.09
C VAL A 49 8.32 6.22 -1.35
N LYS A 50 9.61 5.92 -1.52
CA LYS A 50 10.38 6.28 -2.71
C LYS A 50 10.78 5.05 -3.49
N ASP A 51 10.76 5.12 -4.82
CA ASP A 51 11.37 4.10 -5.67
C ASP A 51 12.83 4.44 -5.98
N ASP A 52 13.50 3.58 -6.77
CA ASP A 52 14.90 3.75 -7.16
C ASP A 52 15.15 5.02 -8.00
N SER A 53 14.11 5.51 -8.68
CA SER A 53 14.13 6.80 -9.40
C SER A 53 13.96 8.00 -8.47
N LYS A 54 14.01 7.79 -7.14
CA LYS A 54 13.80 8.79 -6.08
C LYS A 54 12.44 9.48 -6.12
N LYS A 55 11.47 8.93 -6.86
CA LYS A 55 10.13 9.50 -6.94
C LYS A 55 9.32 9.08 -5.72
N ILE A 56 8.67 10.06 -5.07
CA ILE A 56 7.90 9.85 -3.84
C ILE A 56 6.44 9.55 -4.17
N TYR A 57 5.88 8.57 -3.47
CA TYR A 57 4.51 8.09 -3.62
C TYR A 57 3.83 7.96 -2.26
N GLU A 58 2.51 8.15 -2.22
CA GLU A 58 1.68 7.79 -1.07
C GLU A 58 1.33 6.30 -1.12
N LEU A 59 1.59 5.60 -0.02
CA LEU A 59 1.18 4.22 0.20
C LEU A 59 0.17 4.17 1.35
N LYS A 60 -1.04 3.64 1.07
CA LYS A 60 -2.09 3.44 2.09
C LYS A 60 -2.38 1.97 2.26
N THR A 61 -2.21 1.48 3.47
CA THR A 61 -2.25 0.05 3.79
C THR A 61 -2.75 -0.17 5.22
N LYS A 62 -3.26 -1.37 5.52
CA LYS A 62 -3.54 -1.77 6.91
C LYS A 62 -2.25 -2.05 7.70
N SER A 63 -1.11 -2.26 7.03
CA SER A 63 0.16 -2.54 7.68
C SER A 63 0.57 -1.39 8.61
N ASN A 64 0.93 -1.73 9.85
CA ASN A 64 1.32 -0.79 10.91
C ASN A 64 2.82 -0.88 11.26
N GLY A 65 3.51 -1.92 10.78
CA GLY A 65 4.87 -2.26 11.22
C GLY A 65 6.00 -1.56 10.47
N LEU A 66 5.71 -0.63 9.56
CA LEU A 66 6.71 0.02 8.72
C LEU A 66 7.37 1.20 9.44
N LYS A 67 8.70 1.32 9.28
CA LYS A 67 9.54 2.40 9.79
C LYS A 67 10.27 3.08 8.64
N GLU A 68 10.67 4.33 8.86
CA GLU A 68 11.54 5.04 7.93
C GLU A 68 12.84 4.24 7.68
N GLY A 69 13.26 4.16 6.42
CA GLY A 69 14.38 3.34 5.97
C GLY A 69 14.03 1.90 5.61
N ASP A 70 12.85 1.39 5.98
CA ASP A 70 12.44 0.03 5.62
C ASP A 70 12.36 -0.12 4.09
N ARG A 71 13.00 -1.18 3.57
CA ARG A 71 12.79 -1.65 2.20
C ARG A 71 11.60 -2.59 2.15
N ILE A 72 10.67 -2.30 1.26
CA ILE A 72 9.42 -3.04 1.12
C ILE A 72 9.18 -3.42 -0.32
N GLN A 73 8.70 -4.63 -0.52
CA GLN A 73 8.07 -5.09 -1.75
C GLN A 73 6.56 -4.87 -1.62
N VAL A 74 6.00 -4.15 -2.58
CA VAL A 74 4.57 -3.88 -2.65
C VAL A 74 4.03 -4.54 -3.91
N TYR A 75 2.93 -5.27 -3.76
CA TYR A 75 2.13 -5.73 -4.88
C TYR A 75 0.65 -5.43 -4.60
N PHE A 76 -0.11 -5.20 -5.67
CA PHE A 76 -1.53 -4.87 -5.56
C PHE A 76 -2.36 -6.10 -5.92
N GLU A 77 -3.16 -6.57 -4.96
CA GLU A 77 -4.04 -7.71 -5.15
C GLU A 77 -5.38 -7.41 -4.48
N ASN A 78 -6.49 -7.75 -5.15
CA ASN A 78 -7.86 -7.64 -4.61
C ASN A 78 -8.21 -6.28 -3.96
N GLY A 79 -7.70 -5.17 -4.50
CA GLY A 79 -8.04 -3.83 -4.03
C GLY A 79 -7.22 -3.34 -2.84
N ASP A 80 -6.19 -4.09 -2.40
CA ASP A 80 -5.28 -3.65 -1.34
C ASP A 80 -3.81 -3.83 -1.73
N TYR A 81 -2.97 -3.04 -1.08
CA TYR A 81 -1.53 -3.17 -1.19
C TYR A 81 -1.03 -4.17 -0.16
N HIS A 82 -0.55 -5.30 -0.65
CA HIS A 82 0.18 -6.27 0.13
C HIS A 82 1.63 -5.83 0.23
N ILE A 83 2.17 -5.93 1.45
CA ILE A 83 3.50 -5.40 1.76
C ILE A 83 4.32 -6.49 2.41
N LYS A 84 5.47 -6.76 1.82
CA LYS A 84 6.49 -7.66 2.37
C LYS A 84 7.73 -6.84 2.66
N LYS A 85 8.23 -6.89 3.90
CA LYS A 85 9.54 -6.31 4.20
C LYS A 85 10.61 -7.14 3.52
N VAL A 86 11.50 -6.46 2.81
CA VAL A 86 12.73 -7.08 2.32
C VAL A 86 13.69 -6.99 3.50
N ASN A 87 13.68 -8.02 4.36
CA ASN A 87 14.75 -8.17 5.34
C ASN A 87 16.03 -8.30 4.52
N GLY A 88 16.87 -7.26 4.53
CA GLY A 88 18.25 -7.44 4.17
C GLY A 88 18.81 -8.45 5.16
N ASN A 89 19.00 -9.69 4.73
CA ASN A 89 20.02 -10.50 5.37
C ASN A 89 21.31 -9.68 5.23
N VAL A 90 21.78 -9.20 6.38
CA VAL A 90 23.12 -8.65 6.57
C VAL A 90 24.14 -9.70 6.16
#